data_AF-A0A5S9M6W2-F1
#
_entry.id   AF-A0A5S9M6W2-F1
#
_cell.length_a   1.000
_cell.length_b   1.000
_cell.length_c   1.000
_cell.angle_alpha   90.00
_cell.angle_beta   90.00
_cell.angle_gamma   90.00
#
_symmetry.space_group_name_H-M   'P 1'
#
loop_
_entity.id
_entity.type
_entity.pdbx_description
1 polymer ?
#
loop_
_entity_poly.entity_id
_entity_poly.type
_entity_poly.pdbx_seq_one_letter_code
_entity_poly.pdbx_strand_id
1 'polypeptide(L)'
;MKVDVIVISAAKDKETIGIMLQNGARDYIIKPFKFERMKESLESYKAFKSKIQTAAEFSQEMLDDIIRKPAVKQEDTWLPKRAECAYDERN
;
A
#
# COMPACT_ATOMS: atom_id res chain seq x y z
N MET A 1 -17.54 16.28 -10.26
CA MET A 1 -16.13 15.89 -10.50
C MET A 1 -15.89 14.55 -9.84
N LYS A 2 -15.34 13.57 -10.57
CA LYS A 2 -14.88 12.30 -9.99
C LYS A 2 -13.38 12.44 -9.67
N VAL A 3 -12.97 12.12 -8.45
CA VAL A 3 -11.59 12.24 -7.97
C VAL A 3 -11.10 10.89 -7.47
N ASP A 4 -9.87 10.54 -7.83
CA ASP A 4 -9.17 9.38 -7.31
C ASP A 4 -8.38 9.79 -6.03
N VAL A 5 -8.39 8.96 -4.99
CA VAL A 5 -7.81 9.30 -3.68
C VAL A 5 -6.70 8.31 -3.31
N ILE A 6 -5.55 8.84 -2.89
CA ILE A 6 -4.47 8.11 -2.21
C ILE A 6 -4.35 8.70 -0.81
N VAL A 7 -4.47 7.87 0.21
CA VAL A 7 -4.45 8.31 1.61
C VAL A 7 -3.04 8.18 2.17
N ILE A 8 -2.54 9.23 2.80
CA ILE A 8 -1.26 9.21 3.51
C ILE A 8 -1.51 9.59 4.97
N SER A 9 -1.32 8.65 5.89
CA SER A 9 -1.66 8.86 7.31
C SER A 9 -0.66 8.18 8.24
N ALA A 10 -0.56 8.68 9.48
CA ALA A 10 0.13 7.98 10.56
C ALA A 10 -0.77 6.96 11.27
N ALA A 11 -2.08 6.98 10.99
CA ALA A 11 -3.03 6.04 11.54
C ALA A 11 -2.71 4.60 11.08
N LYS A 12 -2.68 3.69 12.05
CA LYS A 12 -2.39 2.26 11.84
C LYS A 12 -3.56 1.37 12.26
N ASP A 13 -4.69 1.98 12.63
CA ASP A 13 -5.85 1.26 13.07
C ASP A 13 -6.54 0.58 11.87
N LYS A 14 -6.78 -0.72 12.01
CA LYS A 14 -7.30 -1.56 10.92
C LYS A 14 -8.69 -1.11 10.47
N GLU A 15 -9.49 -0.60 11.40
CA GLU A 15 -10.85 -0.14 11.15
C GLU A 15 -10.87 1.08 10.21
N THR A 16 -10.10 2.13 10.50
CA THR A 16 -9.99 3.31 9.62
C THR A 16 -9.38 2.93 8.28
N ILE A 17 -8.34 2.08 8.26
CA ILE A 17 -7.75 1.62 6.99
C ILE A 17 -8.81 0.89 6.16
N GLY A 18 -9.56 -0.03 6.76
CA GLY A 18 -10.64 -0.77 6.10
C GLY A 18 -11.72 0.15 5.53
N ILE A 19 -12.21 1.10 6.34
CA ILE A 19 -13.23 2.07 5.93
C ILE A 19 -12.73 2.92 4.75
N MET A 20 -11.49 3.40 4.78
CA MET A 20 -10.94 4.22 3.70
C MET A 20 -10.79 3.42 2.40
N LEU A 21 -10.36 2.16 2.47
CA LEU A 21 -10.28 1.29 1.30
C LEU A 21 -11.68 0.99 0.74
N GLN A 22 -12.68 0.72 1.59
CA GLN A 22 -14.07 0.51 1.17
C GLN A 22 -14.69 1.76 0.55
N ASN A 23 -14.32 2.95 1.01
CA ASN A 23 -14.74 4.22 0.44
C ASN A 23 -14.06 4.56 -0.91
N GLY A 24 -13.30 3.63 -1.48
CA GLY A 24 -12.72 3.77 -2.82
C GLY A 24 -11.35 4.44 -2.84
N ALA A 25 -10.64 4.51 -1.71
CA ALA A 25 -9.23 4.87 -1.73
C ALA A 25 -8.44 3.85 -2.57
N ARG A 26 -7.70 4.35 -3.57
CA ARG A 26 -6.88 3.51 -4.45
C ARG A 26 -5.69 2.92 -3.72
N ASP A 27 -5.09 3.69 -2.81
CA ASP A 27 -3.94 3.25 -2.05
C ASP A 27 -3.86 3.95 -0.68
N TYR A 28 -3.17 3.31 0.25
CA TYR A 28 -2.95 3.80 1.61
C TYR A 28 -1.45 3.70 1.94
N ILE A 29 -0.86 4.82 2.36
CA ILE A 29 0.55 4.92 2.75
C ILE A 29 0.61 5.28 4.23
N ILE A 30 1.14 4.36 5.02
CA ILE A 30 1.38 4.55 6.45
C ILE A 30 2.69 5.30 6.64
N LYS A 31 2.68 6.36 7.45
CA LYS A 31 3.89 7.07 7.88
C LYS A 31 4.58 6.35 9.06
N PRO A 32 5.92 6.43 9.18
CA PRO A 32 6.87 6.95 8.19
C PRO A 32 7.05 5.99 7.01
N PHE A 33 7.28 6.53 5.81
CA PHE A 33 7.48 5.75 4.59
C PHE A 33 8.78 6.15 3.88
N LYS A 34 9.33 5.22 3.09
CA LYS A 34 10.44 5.50 2.19
C LYS A 34 9.94 6.11 0.88
N PHE A 35 10.76 6.89 0.19
CA PHE A 35 10.39 7.53 -1.08
C PHE A 35 9.91 6.51 -2.12
N GLU A 36 10.52 5.33 -2.14
CA GLU A 36 10.19 4.22 -3.03
C GLU A 36 8.70 3.84 -2.91
N ARG A 37 8.16 3.78 -1.68
CA ARG A 37 6.74 3.44 -1.45
C ARG A 37 5.78 4.47 -2.05
N MET A 38 6.14 5.75 -1.98
CA MET A 38 5.34 6.82 -2.58
C MET A 38 5.43 6.78 -4.11
N LYS A 39 6.65 6.58 -4.64
CA LYS A 39 6.89 6.46 -6.08
C LYS A 39 6.07 5.32 -6.68
N GLU A 40 6.11 4.13 -6.07
CA GLU A 40 5.34 2.95 -6.50
C GLU A 40 3.84 3.22 -6.53
N SER A 41 3.31 3.90 -5.51
CA SER A 41 1.88 4.24 -5.43
C SER A 41 1.46 5.14 -6.60
N LEU A 42 2.29 6.15 -6.92
CA LEU A 42 2.05 7.06 -8.02
C LEU A 42 2.23 6.39 -9.39
N GLU A 43 3.24 5.53 -9.56
CA GLU A 43 3.47 4.78 -10.80
C GLU A 43 2.32 3.81 -11.08
N SER A 44 1.85 3.10 -10.05
CA SER A 44 0.68 2.23 -10.12
C SER A 44 -0.57 3.02 -10.52
N TYR A 45 -0.79 4.20 -9.93
CA TYR A 45 -1.89 5.08 -10.29
C TYR A 45 -1.79 5.60 -11.74
N LYS A 46 -0.59 5.98 -12.19
CA LYS A 46 -0.37 6.42 -13.57
C LYS A 46 -0.67 5.30 -14.57
N ALA A 47 -0.19 4.09 -14.31
CA ALA A 47 -0.46 2.93 -15.15
C ALA A 47 -1.96 2.61 -15.21
N PHE A 48 -2.62 2.63 -14.05
CA PHE A 48 -4.07 2.50 -13.94
C PHE A 48 -4.81 3.56 -14.78
N LYS A 49 -4.44 4.83 -14.63
CA LYS A 49 -5.10 5.94 -15.32
C LYS A 49 -4.95 5.84 -16.83
N SER A 50 -3.74 5.47 -17.28
CA SER A 50 -3.44 5.24 -18.70
C SER A 50 -4.34 4.14 -19.28
N LYS A 51 -4.43 2.98 -18.62
CA LYS A 51 -5.27 1.86 -19.06
C LYS A 51 -6.75 2.24 -19.16
N ILE A 52 -7.27 2.99 -18.19
CA ILE A 52 -8.66 3.45 -18.20
C ILE A 52 -8.91 4.47 -19.32
N GLN A 53 -7.95 5.35 -19.61
CA GLN A 53 -8.11 6.38 -20.64
C GLN A 53 -8.02 5.82 -22.06
N THR A 54 -7.26 4.76 -22.27
CA THR A 54 -7.09 4.14 -23.60
C THR A 54 -8.13 3.07 -23.91
N ALA A 55 -8.82 2.53 -22.89
CA ALA A 55 -9.89 1.56 -23.07
C ALA A 55 -11.17 2.24 -23.58
N ALA A 56 -11.63 1.83 -24.77
CA ALA A 56 -12.98 2.17 -25.24
C ALA A 56 -14.05 1.37 -24.48
N GLU A 57 -13.76 0.10 -24.19
CA GLU A 57 -14.59 -0.81 -23.41
C GLU A 57 -13.69 -1.65 -22.48
N PHE A 58 -14.23 -2.03 -21.32
CA PHE A 58 -13.52 -2.89 -20.37
C PHE A 58 -13.90 -4.35 -20.62
N SER A 59 -12.92 -5.20 -20.93
CA SER A 59 -13.07 -6.66 -20.84
C SER A 59 -12.89 -7.12 -19.39
N GLN A 60 -13.43 -8.30 -19.04
CA GLN A 60 -13.20 -8.90 -17.71
C GLN A 60 -11.71 -9.09 -17.44
N GLU A 61 -10.95 -9.54 -18.44
CA GLU A 61 -9.49 -9.72 -18.33
C GLU A 61 -8.78 -8.39 -18.04
N MET A 62 -9.22 -7.30 -18.67
CA MET A 62 -8.68 -5.96 -18.43
C MET A 62 -9.05 -5.45 -17.03
N LEU A 63 -10.28 -5.70 -16.59
CA LEU A 63 -10.75 -5.40 -15.23
C LEU A 63 -9.93 -6.15 -14.18
N ASP A 64 -9.71 -7.45 -14.38
CA ASP A 64 -8.95 -8.29 -13.47
C ASP A 64 -7.48 -7.82 -13.38
N ASP A 65 -6.87 -7.48 -14.51
CA ASP A 65 -5.50 -6.94 -14.55
C ASP A 65 -5.38 -5.55 -13.90
N ILE A 66 -6.45 -4.76 -13.94
CA ILE A 66 -6.53 -3.44 -13.30
C ILE A 66 -6.72 -3.56 -11.78
N ILE A 67 -7.54 -4.50 -11.31
CA ILE A 67 -7.87 -4.68 -9.89
C ILE A 67 -6.75 -5.41 -9.15
N ARG A 68 -6.04 -6.32 -9.83
CA ARG A 68 -4.96 -7.10 -9.24
C ARG A 68 -3.77 -6.20 -8.90
N LYS A 69 -3.70 -5.72 -7.65
CA LYS A 69 -2.48 -5.11 -7.13
C LYS A 69 -1.36 -6.16 -7.15
N PRO A 70 -0.17 -5.87 -7.70
CA PRO A 70 0.98 -6.73 -7.50
C PRO A 70 1.24 -6.83 -5.99
N ALA A 71 1.37 -8.06 -5.48
CA ALA A 71 1.68 -8.29 -4.08
C ALA A 71 3.05 -7.65 -3.78
N VAL A 72 3.05 -6.61 -2.96
CA VAL A 72 4.28 -5.94 -2.53
C VAL A 72 4.98 -6.87 -1.56
N LYS A 73 6.22 -7.26 -1.87
CA LYS A 73 7.15 -7.78 -0.86
C LYS A 73 7.49 -6.62 0.07
N GLN A 74 6.80 -6.50 1.19
CA GLN A 74 7.33 -5.71 2.29
C GLN A 74 8.58 -6.43 2.76
N GLU A 75 9.75 -5.96 2.35
CA GLU A 75 10.97 -6.25 3.09
C GLU A 75 10.85 -5.53 4.43
N ASP A 76 10.18 -6.20 5.37
CA ASP A 76 10.21 -5.89 6.79
C ASP A 76 11.63 -6.14 7.29
N THR A 77 12.55 -5.24 6.96
CA THR A 77 13.80 -5.08 7.72
C THR A 77 13.47 -4.33 9.02
N TRP A 78 12.61 -4.94 9.84
CA TRP A 78 12.57 -4.65 11.25
C TRP A 78 13.77 -5.36 11.90
N LEU A 79 14.92 -4.67 11.90
CA LEU A 79 16.05 -5.09 12.74
C LEU A 79 15.60 -4.98 14.20
N PRO A 80 15.58 -6.06 15.00
CA PRO A 80 15.27 -5.95 16.42
C PRO A 80 16.42 -5.21 17.10
N LYS A 81 16.20 -3.93 17.43
CA LYS A 81 17.04 -3.23 18.40
C LYS A 81 16.77 -3.80 19.80
N ARG A 82 17.53 -4.83 20.19
CA ARG A 82 18.19 -4.92 21.51
C ARG A 82 19.09 -6.15 21.57
N ALA A 83 20.39 -5.93 21.50
CA ALA A 83 21.34 -6.78 22.20
C ALA A 83 21.43 -6.31 23.65
N GLU A 84 21.75 -7.26 24.54
CA GLU A 84 22.14 -7.14 25.96
C GLU A 84 21.02 -6.97 27.01
N CYS A 85 20.79 -8.07 27.75
CA CYS A 85 21.20 -8.19 29.14
C CYS A 85 21.61 -9.65 29.41
N ALA A 86 22.88 -9.86 29.78
CA ALA A 86 23.32 -11.08 30.45
C ALA A 86 22.87 -11.03 31.92
N TYR A 87 22.29 -12.12 32.43
CA TYR A 87 22.54 -12.56 33.80
C TYR A 87 22.26 -14.06 33.93
N ASP A 88 23.28 -14.76 34.41
CA ASP A 88 23.33 -16.16 34.87
C ASP A 88 22.44 -16.33 36.11
N GLU A 89 21.69 -17.42 36.20
CA GLU A 89 21.44 -18.07 37.49
C GLU A 89 20.95 -19.51 37.28
N ARG A 90 21.86 -20.43 37.54
CA ARG A 90 21.63 -21.83 37.93
C ARG A 90 20.29 -22.04 38.64
N ASN A 91 19.49 -22.98 38.14
CA ASN A 91 18.92 -24.06 38.94
C ASN A 91 18.51 -25.24 38.04
#